data_AF-A0A7Z9WNM3-F1
#
_entry.id   AF-A0A7Z9WNM3-F1
#
_cell.length_a   1.000
_cell.length_b   1.000
_cell.length_c   1.000
_cell.angle_alpha   90.00
_cell.angle_beta   90.00
_cell.angle_gamma   90.00
#
_symmetry.space_group_name_H-M   'P 1'
#
loop_
_entity.id
_entity.type
_entity.pdbx_description
1 polymer ?
#
loop_
_entity_poly.entity_id
_entity_poly.type
_entity_poly.pdbx_seq_one_letter_code
_entity_poly.pdbx_strand_id
1 'polypeptide(L)'
;MELEILAPRKDFAAEPAYTVAQAPKVIAQASGPVSIERMRLENGEEITVLRVGEQEYPLSPEAEILVEEGAEVQEGDVLASAPTRAEVLSETKFKLLKALYPDLEGSKLVEEIDNLLFLVTKVRNPEIPLRIGDQIWELEKRAYELAYKGQFEAHTGALGIKGVLESLDLDRLSEELKREIATATADSQRTRLLKRLEIVEQLRKSGNRPQDIVLEVIPVLPPSLRPIVQLEGGKFATTDLNDLYRRIINRNNRLKKLMEMGAPQVILRNERRMLQEAVDALIYNEKKENSILGRDNRPLLSLSERIQGKHGRLRRNLLGRRVDYSGRAVIVVNPKLKLHQCGLPKKMALELFEPFIIRELKDRGHVHTIRSAKK
;
A
#
# COMPACT_ATOMS: atom_id res chain seq x y z
N MET A 1 22.35 -9.55 8.19
CA MET A 1 21.54 -8.36 8.50
C MET A 1 21.16 -8.25 9.98
N GLU A 2 20.17 -8.98 10.54
CA GLU A 2 19.88 -8.87 11.99
C GLU A 2 21.09 -9.17 12.87
N LEU A 3 21.84 -10.22 12.52
CA LEU A 3 23.10 -10.58 13.19
C LEU A 3 24.10 -9.41 13.19
N GLU A 4 24.28 -8.74 12.06
CA GLU A 4 25.24 -7.63 11.92
C GLU A 4 24.83 -6.41 12.76
N ILE A 5 23.52 -6.18 12.92
CA ILE A 5 22.99 -5.08 13.74
C ILE A 5 23.13 -5.39 15.24
N LEU A 6 22.93 -6.65 15.64
CA LEU A 6 22.88 -7.07 17.04
C LEU A 6 24.25 -7.52 17.60
N ALA A 7 25.11 -8.10 16.77
CA ALA A 7 26.42 -8.65 17.17
C ALA A 7 27.33 -7.64 17.90
N PRO A 8 27.36 -6.34 17.56
CA PRO A 8 28.16 -5.36 18.29
C PRO A 8 27.68 -5.08 19.73
N ARG A 9 26.46 -5.54 20.10
CA ARG A 9 25.80 -5.15 21.36
C ARG A 9 25.27 -6.31 22.20
N LYS A 10 25.31 -7.53 21.68
CA LYS A 10 24.89 -8.72 22.42
C LYS A 10 25.93 -9.82 22.24
N ASP A 11 26.24 -10.50 23.34
CA ASP A 11 27.05 -11.71 23.32
C ASP A 11 26.20 -12.87 22.80
N PHE A 12 26.24 -13.08 21.49
CA PHE A 12 25.73 -14.30 20.86
C PHE A 12 26.52 -14.59 19.59
N ALA A 13 26.78 -15.86 19.35
CA ALA A 13 27.30 -16.35 18.08
C ALA A 13 26.13 -16.99 17.31
N ALA A 14 26.01 -16.67 16.02
CA ALA A 14 25.12 -17.40 15.13
C ALA A 14 25.84 -17.64 13.81
N GLU A 15 25.66 -18.84 13.28
CA GLU A 15 26.28 -19.29 12.04
C GLU A 15 25.22 -19.56 10.97
N PRO A 16 25.56 -19.44 9.68
CA PRO A 16 24.70 -19.85 8.59
C PRO A 16 24.19 -21.28 8.72
N ALA A 17 22.95 -21.51 8.30
CA ALA A 17 22.40 -22.84 8.14
C ALA A 17 22.58 -23.34 6.70
N TYR A 18 22.78 -24.65 6.55
CA TYR A 18 22.88 -25.36 5.28
C TYR A 18 21.76 -26.40 5.20
N THR A 19 21.12 -26.51 4.04
CA THR A 19 20.16 -27.58 3.77
C THR A 19 20.84 -28.69 3.00
N VAL A 20 20.69 -29.92 3.47
CA VAL A 20 21.26 -31.11 2.83
C VAL A 20 20.44 -31.46 1.60
N ALA A 21 21.08 -31.42 0.43
CA ALA A 21 20.47 -31.75 -0.86
C ALA A 21 20.61 -33.24 -1.19
N GLN A 22 21.78 -33.81 -0.90
CA GLN A 22 22.09 -35.22 -1.08
C GLN A 22 22.79 -35.78 0.16
N ALA A 23 22.31 -36.94 0.59
CA ALA A 23 22.73 -37.63 1.80
C ALA A 23 23.62 -38.85 1.44
N PRO A 24 24.88 -38.92 1.89
CA PRO A 24 25.73 -40.08 1.67
C PRO A 24 25.37 -41.28 2.56
N LYS A 25 25.60 -42.49 2.07
CA LYS A 25 25.52 -43.69 2.92
C LYS A 25 26.82 -43.84 3.71
N VAL A 26 26.72 -44.07 5.01
CA VAL A 26 27.91 -44.31 5.85
C VAL A 26 28.22 -45.81 5.81
N ILE A 27 29.37 -46.15 5.24
CA ILE A 27 29.82 -47.53 5.04
C ILE A 27 30.98 -47.81 6.00
N ALA A 28 30.95 -48.98 6.65
CA ALA A 28 32.02 -49.45 7.50
C ALA A 28 33.31 -49.66 6.69
N GLN A 29 34.41 -49.06 7.16
CA GLN A 29 35.77 -49.22 6.60
C GLN A 29 36.61 -50.20 7.43
N ALA A 30 36.06 -50.72 8.51
CA ALA A 30 36.70 -51.68 9.40
C ALA A 30 35.64 -52.65 9.93
N SER A 31 36.08 -53.86 10.28
CA SER A 31 35.23 -54.86 10.93
C SER A 31 35.40 -54.79 12.45
N GLY A 32 34.32 -54.91 13.21
CA GLY A 32 34.39 -54.89 14.67
C GLY A 32 33.05 -54.61 15.36
N PRO A 33 33.01 -54.60 16.70
CA PRO A 33 31.82 -54.24 17.45
C PRO A 33 31.54 -52.74 17.31
N VAL A 34 30.27 -52.38 17.15
CA VAL A 34 29.82 -50.98 17.10
C VAL A 34 29.62 -50.42 18.51
N SER A 35 30.16 -49.24 18.81
CA SER A 35 29.73 -48.43 19.96
C SER A 35 29.16 -47.08 19.51
N ILE A 36 28.19 -46.56 20.26
CA ILE A 36 27.47 -45.32 19.93
C ILE A 36 27.72 -44.31 21.04
N GLU A 37 28.43 -43.23 20.72
CA GLU A 37 28.75 -42.17 21.67
C GLU A 37 28.15 -40.83 21.22
N ARG A 38 27.91 -39.92 22.17
CA ARG A 38 27.53 -38.53 21.88
C ARG A 38 28.70 -37.62 22.17
N MET A 39 29.07 -36.81 21.19
CA MET A 39 30.13 -35.82 21.30
C MET A 39 29.54 -34.42 21.22
N ARG A 40 30.08 -33.49 22.02
CA ARG A 40 29.69 -32.09 22.00
C ARG A 40 30.72 -31.26 21.25
N LEU A 41 30.28 -30.50 20.26
CA LEU A 41 31.10 -29.60 19.46
C LEU A 41 31.42 -28.30 20.21
N GLU A 42 32.39 -27.53 19.70
CA GLU A 42 32.80 -26.23 20.26
C GLU A 42 31.66 -25.21 20.29
N ASN A 43 30.73 -25.27 19.34
CA ASN A 43 29.53 -24.42 19.30
C ASN A 43 28.43 -24.87 20.30
N GLY A 44 28.70 -25.92 21.10
CA GLY A 44 27.81 -26.45 22.12
C GLY A 44 26.77 -27.45 21.62
N GLU A 45 26.73 -27.73 20.31
CA GLU A 45 25.83 -28.70 19.71
C GLU A 45 26.31 -30.15 19.91
N GLU A 46 25.37 -31.09 20.01
CA GLU A 46 25.68 -32.52 20.08
C GLU A 46 25.70 -33.16 18.68
N ILE A 47 26.60 -34.11 18.47
CA ILE A 47 26.63 -35.03 17.34
C ILE A 47 26.75 -36.47 17.84
N THR A 48 26.23 -37.41 17.08
CA THR A 48 26.36 -38.84 17.38
C THR A 48 27.61 -39.37 16.69
N VAL A 49 28.43 -40.20 17.34
CA VAL A 49 29.61 -40.82 16.75
C VAL A 49 29.49 -42.33 16.87
N LEU A 50 29.49 -43.03 15.73
CA LEU A 50 29.64 -44.50 15.72
C LEU A 50 31.12 -44.86 15.72
N ARG A 51 31.54 -45.80 16.55
CA ARG A 51 32.89 -46.37 16.52
C ARG A 51 32.84 -47.82 16.07
N VAL A 52 33.70 -48.18 15.12
CA VAL A 52 33.92 -49.56 14.68
C VAL A 52 35.42 -49.84 14.75
N GLY A 53 35.84 -50.61 15.76
CA GLY A 53 37.28 -50.79 16.06
C GLY A 53 37.94 -49.46 16.48
N GLU A 54 38.96 -49.03 15.75
CA GLU A 54 39.64 -47.74 15.97
C GLU A 54 39.07 -46.58 15.11
N GLN A 55 38.10 -46.87 14.23
CA GLN A 55 37.57 -45.89 13.29
C GLN A 55 36.31 -45.21 13.83
N GLU A 56 36.23 -43.88 13.68
CA GLU A 56 35.09 -43.07 14.12
C GLU A 56 34.28 -42.55 12.93
N TYR A 57 32.94 -42.61 13.05
CA TYR A 57 31.98 -42.14 12.05
C TYR A 57 31.00 -41.15 12.70
N PRO A 58 31.33 -39.85 12.68
CA PRO A 58 30.45 -38.78 13.15
C PRO A 58 29.20 -38.65 12.28
N LEU A 59 28.02 -38.63 12.89
CA LEU A 59 26.72 -38.55 12.25
C LEU A 59 25.96 -37.30 12.69
N SER A 60 25.00 -36.89 11.86
CA SER A 60 24.03 -35.87 12.28
C SER A 60 23.12 -36.42 13.38
N PRO A 61 22.53 -35.55 14.23
CA PRO A 61 21.63 -35.98 15.30
C PRO A 61 20.39 -36.72 14.82
N GLU A 62 19.92 -36.41 13.60
CA GLU A 62 18.75 -37.02 12.98
C GLU A 62 19.11 -38.17 12.03
N ALA A 63 20.39 -38.59 11.99
CA ALA A 63 20.81 -39.73 11.18
C ALA A 63 20.10 -41.02 11.63
N GLU A 64 19.62 -41.80 10.67
CA GLU A 64 19.00 -43.08 10.94
C GLU A 64 20.10 -44.15 11.04
N ILE A 65 20.39 -44.56 12.27
CA ILE A 65 21.37 -45.60 12.57
C ILE A 65 20.74 -46.96 12.23
N LEU A 66 21.41 -47.75 11.40
CA LEU A 66 20.90 -49.04 10.90
C LEU A 66 21.47 -50.24 11.66
N VAL A 67 22.35 -49.99 12.62
CA VAL A 67 23.07 -51.00 13.41
C VAL A 67 22.81 -50.79 14.90
N GLU A 68 22.73 -51.90 15.65
CA GLU A 68 22.54 -51.87 17.10
C GLU A 68 23.88 -51.75 17.84
N GLU A 69 23.84 -51.21 19.06
CA GLU A 69 25.03 -51.11 19.91
C GLU A 69 25.53 -52.51 20.30
N GLY A 70 26.83 -52.76 20.08
CA GLY A 70 27.48 -54.05 20.28
C GLY A 70 27.32 -55.05 19.12
N ALA A 71 26.66 -54.67 18.01
CA ALA A 71 26.59 -55.51 16.82
C ALA A 71 27.98 -55.67 16.16
N GLU A 72 28.31 -56.86 15.67
CA GLU A 72 29.49 -57.08 14.84
C GLU A 72 29.16 -56.73 13.38
N VAL A 73 29.89 -55.76 12.83
CA VAL A 73 29.79 -55.34 11.43
C VAL A 73 31.06 -55.70 10.67
N GLN A 74 30.91 -55.98 9.39
CA GLN A 74 32.01 -56.23 8.46
C GLN A 74 32.31 -54.98 7.61
N GLU A 75 33.55 -54.86 7.15
CA GLU A 75 33.93 -53.85 6.16
C GLU A 75 33.00 -53.93 4.93
N GLY A 76 32.37 -52.82 4.57
CA GLY A 76 31.37 -52.73 3.51
C GLY A 76 29.91 -52.68 3.98
N ASP A 77 29.63 -52.95 5.25
CA ASP A 77 28.28 -52.86 5.81
C ASP A 77 27.82 -51.40 5.94
N VAL A 78 26.51 -51.17 5.77
CA VAL A 78 25.91 -49.84 5.92
C VAL A 78 25.62 -49.58 7.40
N LEU A 79 26.32 -48.63 8.00
CA LEU A 79 26.22 -48.30 9.42
C LEU A 79 25.04 -47.37 9.71
N ALA A 80 24.86 -46.36 8.87
CA ALA A 80 23.82 -45.37 9.03
C ALA A 80 23.43 -44.76 7.68
N SER A 81 22.22 -44.23 7.60
CA SER A 81 21.85 -43.27 6.58
C SER A 81 22.03 -41.86 7.16
N ALA A 82 22.89 -41.05 6.53
CA ALA A 82 23.24 -39.72 7.04
C ALA A 82 23.15 -38.71 5.91
N PRO A 83 22.69 -37.48 6.13
CA PRO A 83 21.57 -36.98 6.94
C PRO A 83 20.22 -37.24 6.23
N THR A 84 19.04 -36.97 6.82
CA THR A 84 17.79 -37.08 6.05
C THR A 84 17.73 -35.98 4.96
N ARG A 85 17.18 -36.25 3.78
CA ARG A 85 17.02 -35.21 2.73
C ARG A 85 16.23 -34.04 3.32
N ALA A 86 16.74 -32.80 3.16
CA ALA A 86 16.21 -31.57 3.77
C ALA A 86 16.53 -31.34 5.26
N GLU A 87 17.45 -32.10 5.87
CA GLU A 87 17.99 -31.75 7.19
C GLU A 87 18.72 -30.39 7.14
N VAL A 88 18.56 -29.59 8.20
CA VAL A 88 19.17 -28.27 8.35
C VAL A 88 20.34 -28.37 9.33
N LEU A 89 21.55 -28.12 8.82
CA LEU A 89 22.79 -28.20 9.58
C LEU A 89 23.38 -26.81 9.80
N SER A 90 23.99 -26.58 10.95
CA SER A 90 24.84 -25.42 11.19
C SER A 90 26.07 -25.44 10.29
N GLU A 91 26.69 -24.28 10.00
CA GLU A 91 27.88 -24.21 9.13
C GLU A 91 29.03 -25.10 9.66
N THR A 92 29.26 -25.08 10.98
CA THR A 92 30.27 -25.91 11.65
C THR A 92 29.99 -27.40 11.44
N LYS A 93 28.75 -27.87 11.68
CA LYS A 93 28.37 -29.27 11.44
C LYS A 93 28.46 -29.65 9.97
N PHE A 94 27.99 -28.79 9.08
CA PHE A 94 28.01 -29.05 7.64
C PHE A 94 29.45 -29.19 7.12
N LYS A 95 30.38 -28.32 7.56
CA LYS A 95 31.80 -28.42 7.19
C LYS A 95 32.46 -29.68 7.75
N LEU A 96 32.17 -30.03 9.01
CA LEU A 96 32.68 -31.25 9.64
C LEU A 96 32.22 -32.49 8.87
N LEU A 97 30.92 -32.61 8.60
CA LEU A 97 30.37 -33.76 7.87
C LEU A 97 30.82 -33.80 6.42
N LYS A 98 30.97 -32.64 5.75
CA LYS A 98 31.48 -32.56 4.37
C LYS A 98 32.94 -32.97 4.25
N ALA A 99 33.76 -32.70 5.28
CA ALA A 99 35.15 -33.14 5.31
C ALA A 99 35.28 -34.66 5.43
N LEU A 100 34.34 -35.30 6.13
CA LEU A 100 34.33 -36.75 6.39
C LEU A 100 33.59 -37.53 5.29
N TYR A 101 32.55 -36.95 4.72
CA TYR A 101 31.73 -37.52 3.66
C TYR A 101 31.75 -36.59 2.44
N PRO A 102 32.68 -36.82 1.48
CA PRO A 102 32.83 -35.97 0.30
C PRO A 102 31.58 -35.87 -0.57
N ASP A 103 30.74 -36.91 -0.55
CA ASP A 103 29.48 -36.99 -1.29
C ASP A 103 28.32 -36.20 -0.64
N LEU A 104 28.57 -35.53 0.51
CA LEU A 104 27.61 -34.64 1.14
C LEU A 104 27.46 -33.34 0.34
N GLU A 105 26.33 -33.21 -0.35
CA GLU A 105 25.94 -31.99 -1.02
C GLU A 105 24.89 -31.23 -0.22
N GLY A 106 25.07 -29.91 -0.13
CA GLY A 106 24.13 -29.01 0.50
C GLY A 106 24.37 -27.58 0.05
N SER A 107 23.34 -26.78 0.14
CA SER A 107 23.38 -25.35 -0.17
C SER A 107 23.15 -24.55 1.10
N LYS A 108 23.72 -23.36 1.15
CA LYS A 108 23.41 -22.40 2.21
C LYS A 108 21.91 -22.10 2.14
N LEU A 109 21.21 -22.25 3.25
CA LEU A 109 19.79 -21.94 3.33
C LEU A 109 19.62 -20.42 3.14
N VAL A 110 18.98 -20.04 2.04
CA VAL A 110 18.60 -18.66 1.74
C VAL A 110 17.09 -18.65 1.64
N GLU A 111 16.44 -18.14 2.69
CA GLU A 111 14.99 -17.98 2.72
C GLU A 111 14.65 -16.53 2.39
N GLU A 112 13.96 -16.34 1.27
CA GLU A 112 13.45 -15.02 0.88
C GLU A 112 12.10 -14.81 1.59
N ILE A 113 12.15 -14.12 2.72
CA ILE A 113 10.95 -13.78 3.49
C ILE A 113 10.40 -12.48 2.91
N ASP A 114 9.18 -12.51 2.38
CA ASP A 114 8.46 -11.31 1.96
C ASP A 114 8.19 -10.45 3.21
N ASN A 115 9.02 -9.43 3.39
CA ASN A 115 9.08 -8.65 4.61
C ASN A 115 8.40 -7.30 4.42
N LEU A 116 7.69 -6.85 5.45
CA LEU A 116 7.07 -5.54 5.41
C LEU A 116 8.13 -4.43 5.37
N LEU A 117 7.95 -3.49 4.45
CA LEU A 117 8.77 -2.28 4.34
C LEU A 117 8.31 -1.21 5.34
N PHE A 118 9.28 -0.60 6.02
CA PHE A 118 9.11 0.55 6.89
C PHE A 118 9.99 1.71 6.41
N LEU A 119 9.50 2.93 6.62
CA LEU A 119 10.24 4.16 6.41
C LEU A 119 10.70 4.70 7.75
N VAL A 120 11.98 5.05 7.83
CA VAL A 120 12.55 5.74 8.98
C VAL A 120 11.95 7.14 9.07
N THR A 121 11.25 7.44 10.15
CA THR A 121 10.63 8.75 10.38
C THR A 121 11.39 9.58 11.40
N LYS A 122 12.13 8.95 12.31
CA LYS A 122 12.89 9.66 13.33
C LYS A 122 14.13 8.88 13.77
N VAL A 123 15.24 9.59 13.91
CA VAL A 123 16.50 9.07 14.46
C VAL A 123 16.98 10.05 15.52
N ARG A 124 17.15 9.59 16.77
CA ARG A 124 17.58 10.43 17.90
C ARG A 124 19.04 10.18 18.28
N ASN A 125 19.51 8.95 18.14
CA ASN A 125 20.88 8.58 18.44
C ASN A 125 21.73 8.57 17.15
N PRO A 126 22.82 9.37 17.06
CA PRO A 126 23.71 9.40 15.90
C PRO A 126 24.50 8.09 15.67
N GLU A 127 24.56 7.17 16.64
CA GLU A 127 25.16 5.85 16.47
C GLU A 127 24.34 4.94 15.54
N ILE A 128 23.08 5.27 15.30
CA ILE A 128 22.22 4.52 14.39
C ILE A 128 22.58 4.92 12.97
N PRO A 129 23.08 4.01 12.11
CA PRO A 129 23.53 4.31 10.76
C PRO A 129 22.35 4.46 9.77
N LEU A 130 21.24 5.04 10.23
CA LEU A 130 20.02 5.26 9.45
C LEU A 130 19.73 6.75 9.32
N ARG A 131 19.14 7.12 8.20
CA ARG A 131 18.65 8.47 7.90
C ARG A 131 17.15 8.47 7.76
N ILE A 132 16.54 9.62 7.99
CA ILE A 132 15.11 9.81 7.76
C ILE A 132 14.82 9.56 6.27
N GLY A 133 13.82 8.74 5.98
CA GLY A 133 13.47 8.30 4.63
C GLY A 133 14.13 7.00 4.18
N ASP A 134 15.07 6.44 4.94
CA ASP A 134 15.64 5.13 4.63
C ASP A 134 14.56 4.04 4.71
N GLN A 135 14.69 3.06 3.84
CA GLN A 135 13.80 1.91 3.74
C GLN A 135 14.42 0.75 4.51
N ILE A 136 13.68 0.21 5.49
CA ILE A 136 14.12 -0.93 6.28
C ILE A 136 13.04 -2.00 6.33
N TRP A 137 13.46 -3.25 6.51
CA TRP A 137 12.58 -4.41 6.59
C TRP A 137 12.11 -4.68 8.03
N GLU A 138 11.06 -5.47 8.20
CA GLU A 138 10.47 -5.80 9.51
C GLU A 138 11.51 -6.37 10.50
N LEU A 139 12.39 -7.26 10.03
CA LEU A 139 13.48 -7.84 10.81
C LEU A 139 14.53 -6.81 11.23
N GLU A 140 14.97 -5.96 10.30
CA GLU A 140 15.92 -4.87 10.62
C GLU A 140 15.34 -3.90 11.64
N LYS A 141 14.08 -3.50 11.45
CA LYS A 141 13.37 -2.63 12.40
C LYS A 141 13.37 -3.25 13.79
N ARG A 142 13.06 -4.55 13.90
CA ARG A 142 13.06 -5.27 15.17
C ARG A 142 14.46 -5.29 15.79
N ALA A 143 15.51 -5.54 15.00
CA ALA A 143 16.88 -5.52 15.47
C ALA A 143 17.29 -4.13 16.00
N TYR A 144 16.98 -3.05 15.25
CA TYR A 144 17.24 -1.68 15.71
C TYR A 144 16.41 -1.30 16.94
N GLU A 145 15.15 -1.72 17.05
CA GLU A 145 14.31 -1.48 18.23
C GLU A 145 14.87 -2.19 19.48
N LEU A 146 15.45 -3.38 19.32
CA LEU A 146 16.11 -4.11 20.40
C LEU A 146 17.45 -3.47 20.79
N ALA A 147 18.26 -3.06 19.82
CA ALA A 147 19.58 -2.46 20.04
C ALA A 147 19.53 -1.00 20.52
N TYR A 148 18.48 -0.26 20.14
CA TYR A 148 18.34 1.19 20.35
C TYR A 148 16.93 1.56 20.82
N LYS A 149 16.50 0.97 21.94
CA LYS A 149 15.14 1.13 22.49
C LYS A 149 14.76 2.60 22.66
N GLY A 150 13.73 3.04 21.93
CA GLY A 150 13.17 4.40 22.01
C GLY A 150 14.02 5.50 21.37
N GLN A 151 15.13 5.16 20.69
CA GLN A 151 16.01 6.13 20.02
C GLN A 151 15.72 6.27 18.52
N PHE A 152 14.75 5.51 18.02
CA PHE A 152 14.43 5.38 16.61
C PHE A 152 12.94 5.08 16.42
N GLU A 153 12.36 5.65 15.38
CA GLU A 153 10.97 5.40 14.98
C GLU A 153 10.91 5.13 13.47
N ALA A 154 10.20 4.06 13.10
CA ALA A 154 9.89 3.75 11.71
C ALA A 154 8.47 3.22 11.57
N HIS A 155 7.82 3.65 10.50
CA HIS A 155 6.41 3.37 10.23
C HIS A 155 6.20 2.89 8.80
N THR A 156 5.14 2.13 8.57
CA THR A 156 4.76 1.62 7.26
C THR A 156 3.54 2.36 6.69
N GLY A 157 3.30 2.23 5.40
CA GLY A 157 2.15 2.82 4.69
C GLY A 157 2.10 4.34 4.79
N ALA A 158 0.88 4.89 4.80
CA ALA A 158 0.64 6.33 4.80
C ALA A 158 1.25 7.06 6.01
N LEU A 159 1.35 6.39 7.17
CA LEU A 159 1.95 6.97 8.37
C LEU A 159 3.46 7.17 8.21
N GLY A 160 4.15 6.22 7.58
CA GLY A 160 5.58 6.35 7.25
C GLY A 160 5.83 7.51 6.30
N ILE A 161 5.02 7.62 5.25
CA ILE A 161 5.10 8.72 4.28
C ILE A 161 4.88 10.06 4.99
N LYS A 162 3.86 10.16 5.85
CA LYS A 162 3.57 11.37 6.62
C LYS A 162 4.76 11.78 7.49
N GLY A 163 5.35 10.85 8.25
CA GLY A 163 6.47 11.16 9.14
C GLY A 163 7.74 11.62 8.41
N VAL A 164 8.00 11.08 7.21
CA VAL A 164 9.10 11.57 6.35
C VAL A 164 8.81 12.99 5.84
N LEU A 165 7.58 13.26 5.41
CA LEU A 165 7.17 14.58 4.93
C LEU A 165 7.18 15.65 6.03
N GLU A 166 6.84 15.28 7.27
CA GLU A 166 6.90 16.17 8.44
C GLU A 166 8.33 16.59 8.80
N SER A 167 9.30 15.70 8.55
CA SER A 167 10.71 15.94 8.85
C SER A 167 11.45 16.72 7.76
N LEU A 168 10.75 17.10 6.68
CA LEU A 168 11.35 17.66 5.48
C LEU A 168 11.51 19.17 5.60
N ASP A 169 12.76 19.65 5.61
CA ASP A 169 13.10 21.07 5.55
C ASP A 169 13.18 21.53 4.08
N LEU A 170 12.15 22.26 3.64
CA LEU A 170 12.03 22.76 2.26
C LEU A 170 13.08 23.82 1.92
N ASP A 171 13.52 24.64 2.88
CA ASP A 171 14.51 25.68 2.66
C ASP A 171 15.88 25.04 2.41
N ARG A 172 16.27 24.12 3.29
CA ARG A 172 17.50 23.36 3.14
C ARG A 172 17.50 22.53 1.86
N LEU A 173 16.40 21.82 1.57
CA LEU A 173 16.30 21.01 0.36
C LEU A 173 16.39 21.85 -0.92
N SER A 174 15.82 23.06 -0.93
CA SER A 174 15.94 23.98 -2.08
C SER A 174 17.39 24.36 -2.35
N GLU A 175 18.14 24.72 -1.30
CA GLU A 175 19.56 25.08 -1.43
C GLU A 175 20.44 23.89 -1.84
N GLU A 176 20.17 22.69 -1.31
CA GLU A 176 20.85 21.46 -1.72
C GLU A 176 20.61 21.17 -3.21
N LEU A 177 19.35 21.23 -3.68
CA LEU A 177 19.01 20.99 -5.08
C LEU A 177 19.64 22.02 -6.03
N LYS A 178 19.71 23.31 -5.65
CA LYS A 178 20.40 24.34 -6.45
C LYS A 178 21.89 24.04 -6.60
N ARG A 179 22.55 23.60 -5.53
CA ARG A 179 23.96 23.20 -5.57
C ARG A 179 24.16 21.97 -6.45
N GLU A 180 23.34 20.94 -6.30
CA GLU A 180 23.41 19.73 -7.12
C GLU A 180 23.24 20.05 -8.61
N ILE A 181 22.31 20.94 -8.96
CA ILE A 181 22.08 21.40 -10.34
C ILE A 181 23.32 22.09 -10.91
N ALA A 182 24.01 22.91 -10.11
CA ALA A 182 25.22 23.61 -10.54
C ALA A 182 26.39 22.64 -10.81
N THR A 183 26.45 21.53 -10.08
CA THR A 183 27.47 20.48 -10.24
C THR A 183 27.10 19.40 -11.26
N ALA A 184 25.84 19.33 -11.70
CA ALA A 184 25.35 18.28 -12.57
C ALA A 184 25.92 18.43 -13.99
N THR A 185 26.64 17.40 -14.45
CA THR A 185 27.24 17.34 -15.79
C THR A 185 26.30 16.75 -16.83
N ALA A 186 25.44 15.80 -16.45
CA ALA A 186 24.49 15.15 -17.35
C ALA A 186 23.17 15.94 -17.46
N ASP A 187 22.71 16.18 -18.69
CA ASP A 187 21.49 16.96 -18.95
C ASP A 187 20.21 16.28 -18.43
N SER A 188 20.15 14.95 -18.48
CA SER A 188 19.04 14.16 -17.92
C SER A 188 18.93 14.30 -16.39
N GLN A 189 20.07 14.25 -15.69
CA GLN A 189 20.16 14.47 -14.25
C GLN A 189 19.74 15.90 -13.91
N ARG A 190 20.26 16.88 -14.66
CA ARG A 190 19.92 18.30 -14.48
C ARG A 190 18.42 18.54 -14.66
N THR A 191 17.81 17.96 -15.69
CA THR A 191 16.36 18.06 -15.94
C THR A 191 15.53 17.46 -14.80
N ARG A 192 15.94 16.30 -14.27
CA ARG A 192 15.28 15.67 -13.12
C ARG A 192 15.36 16.54 -11.86
N LEU A 193 16.53 17.10 -11.59
CA LEU A 193 16.75 17.99 -10.44
C LEU A 193 15.95 19.29 -10.57
N LEU A 194 15.90 19.88 -11.77
CA LEU A 194 15.10 21.09 -12.04
C LEU A 194 13.60 20.86 -11.76
N LYS A 195 13.03 19.74 -12.21
CA LYS A 195 11.62 19.39 -11.92
C LYS A 195 11.38 19.22 -10.43
N ARG A 196 12.33 18.63 -9.70
CA ARG A 196 12.24 18.46 -8.24
C ARG A 196 12.31 19.81 -7.53
N LEU A 197 13.25 20.66 -7.92
CA LEU A 197 13.39 22.03 -7.38
C LEU A 197 12.14 22.86 -7.64
N GLU A 198 11.53 22.73 -8.82
CA GLU A 198 10.28 23.41 -9.15
C GLU A 198 9.16 23.07 -8.16
N ILE A 199 8.95 21.78 -7.87
CA ILE A 199 7.94 21.33 -6.90
C ILE A 199 8.25 21.85 -5.49
N VAL A 200 9.52 21.79 -5.07
CA VAL A 200 9.96 22.26 -3.75
C VAL A 200 9.72 23.76 -3.60
N GLU A 201 10.09 24.56 -4.60
CA GLU A 201 9.87 26.01 -4.59
C GLU A 201 8.37 26.37 -4.64
N GLN A 202 7.55 25.63 -5.39
CA GLN A 202 6.10 25.82 -5.40
C GLN A 202 5.48 25.57 -4.02
N LEU A 203 5.84 24.45 -3.37
CA LEU A 203 5.38 24.14 -2.02
C LEU A 203 5.83 25.22 -1.02
N ARG A 204 7.12 25.57 -1.03
CA ARG A 204 7.72 26.59 -0.17
C ARG A 204 7.02 27.95 -0.29
N LYS A 205 6.78 28.41 -1.53
CA LYS A 205 6.11 29.70 -1.80
C LYS A 205 4.62 29.68 -1.45
N SER A 206 3.97 28.53 -1.52
CA SER A 206 2.54 28.41 -1.23
C SER A 206 2.19 28.43 0.26
N GLY A 207 3.16 28.18 1.14
CA GLY A 207 2.93 28.05 2.59
C GLY A 207 2.22 26.75 3.00
N ASN A 208 1.92 25.85 2.05
CA ASN A 208 1.33 24.55 2.34
C ASN A 208 2.36 23.62 2.98
N ARG A 209 1.93 22.82 3.96
CA ARG A 209 2.81 21.87 4.62
C ARG A 209 2.83 20.55 3.85
N PRO A 210 4.00 19.95 3.56
CA PRO A 210 4.09 18.72 2.77
C PRO A 210 3.26 17.55 3.33
N GLN A 211 3.22 17.42 4.66
CA GLN A 211 2.50 16.34 5.35
C GLN A 211 0.98 16.39 5.17
N ASP A 212 0.41 17.54 4.79
CA ASP A 212 -1.05 17.70 4.61
C ASP A 212 -1.58 16.94 3.37
N ILE A 213 -0.67 16.40 2.54
CA ILE A 213 -1.01 15.45 1.47
C ILE A 213 -1.60 14.15 2.06
N VAL A 214 -1.17 13.75 3.27
CA VAL A 214 -1.71 12.59 3.97
C VAL A 214 -2.93 13.01 4.80
N LEU A 215 -4.11 12.62 4.32
CA LEU A 215 -5.38 13.03 4.91
C LEU A 215 -5.69 12.29 6.22
N GLU A 216 -5.84 13.04 7.30
CA GLU A 216 -6.36 12.52 8.58
C GLU A 216 -7.87 12.75 8.75
N VAL A 217 -8.38 13.79 8.09
CA VAL A 217 -9.79 14.19 8.16
C VAL A 217 -10.33 14.29 6.74
N ILE A 218 -11.42 13.56 6.47
CA ILE A 218 -12.08 13.56 5.17
C ILE A 218 -13.36 14.39 5.27
N PRO A 219 -13.48 15.50 4.51
CA PRO A 219 -14.69 16.30 4.51
C PRO A 219 -15.85 15.56 3.84
N VAL A 220 -17.03 15.67 4.44
CA VAL A 220 -18.26 15.10 3.90
C VAL A 220 -19.10 16.19 3.26
N LEU A 221 -19.47 16.00 1.99
CA LEU A 221 -20.35 16.93 1.29
C LEU A 221 -21.68 17.14 2.02
N PRO A 222 -22.27 18.35 2.00
CA PRO A 222 -23.60 18.59 2.51
C PRO A 222 -24.66 17.67 1.85
N PRO A 223 -25.68 17.20 2.59
CA PRO A 223 -26.71 16.30 2.06
C PRO A 223 -27.42 16.83 0.80
N SER A 224 -27.58 18.15 0.66
CA SER A 224 -28.18 18.79 -0.51
C SER A 224 -27.41 18.52 -1.81
N LEU A 225 -26.10 18.27 -1.75
CA LEU A 225 -25.27 17.95 -2.91
C LEU A 225 -25.21 16.43 -3.20
N ARG A 226 -25.75 15.61 -2.30
CA ARG A 226 -25.82 14.15 -2.37
C ARG A 226 -27.22 13.63 -1.97
N PRO A 227 -28.28 14.08 -2.65
CA PRO A 227 -29.65 13.81 -2.24
C PRO A 227 -30.01 12.32 -2.31
N ILE A 228 -30.92 11.92 -1.44
CA ILE A 228 -31.63 10.64 -1.50
C ILE A 228 -33.06 10.97 -1.89
N VAL A 229 -33.51 10.43 -3.01
CA VAL A 229 -34.83 10.71 -3.57
C VAL A 229 -35.68 9.47 -3.44
N GLN A 230 -36.85 9.60 -2.82
CA GLN A 230 -37.83 8.52 -2.77
C GLN A 230 -38.54 8.43 -4.13
N LEU A 231 -38.63 7.22 -4.66
CA LEU A 231 -39.36 6.89 -5.87
C LEU A 231 -40.74 6.31 -5.52
N GLU A 232 -41.65 6.33 -6.48
CA GLU A 232 -42.93 5.64 -6.37
C GLU A 232 -42.72 4.15 -6.07
N GLY A 233 -43.53 3.59 -5.17
CA GLY A 233 -43.39 2.20 -4.70
C GLY A 233 -42.36 1.98 -3.58
N GLY A 234 -41.97 3.04 -2.85
CA GLY A 234 -41.17 2.93 -1.62
C GLY A 234 -39.67 2.65 -1.83
N LYS A 235 -39.20 2.69 -3.08
CA LYS A 235 -37.77 2.56 -3.41
C LYS A 235 -37.05 3.90 -3.19
N PHE A 236 -35.76 3.84 -2.89
CA PHE A 236 -34.92 5.03 -2.75
C PHE A 236 -33.83 5.04 -3.83
N ALA A 237 -33.73 6.16 -4.54
CA ALA A 237 -32.59 6.48 -5.39
C ALA A 237 -31.57 7.28 -4.57
N THR A 238 -30.33 6.81 -4.54
CA THR A 238 -29.23 7.50 -3.84
C THR A 238 -28.15 7.87 -4.83
N THR A 239 -27.44 8.97 -4.56
CA THR A 239 -26.23 9.29 -5.34
C THR A 239 -25.08 8.35 -5.00
N ASP A 240 -24.29 7.95 -5.99
CA ASP A 240 -23.08 7.11 -5.85
C ASP A 240 -22.13 7.56 -4.72
N LEU A 241 -22.00 8.87 -4.50
CA LEU A 241 -21.19 9.43 -3.40
C LEU A 241 -21.61 8.92 -2.03
N ASN A 242 -22.91 8.71 -1.79
CA ASN A 242 -23.39 8.18 -0.51
C ASN A 242 -22.87 6.76 -0.27
N ASP A 243 -22.77 5.94 -1.33
CA ASP A 243 -22.20 4.60 -1.22
C ASP A 243 -20.69 4.63 -0.96
N LEU A 244 -19.96 5.54 -1.62
CA LEU A 244 -18.52 5.73 -1.39
C LEU A 244 -18.25 6.21 0.05
N TYR A 245 -18.97 7.23 0.52
CA TYR A 245 -18.87 7.70 1.91
C TYR A 245 -19.23 6.61 2.91
N ARG A 246 -20.31 5.86 2.67
CA ARG A 246 -20.73 4.76 3.54
C ARG A 246 -19.65 3.69 3.65
N ARG A 247 -18.97 3.33 2.55
CA ARG A 247 -17.85 2.38 2.56
C ARG A 247 -16.70 2.88 3.44
N ILE A 248 -16.29 4.14 3.30
CA ILE A 248 -15.24 4.74 4.15
C ILE A 248 -15.62 4.68 5.62
N ILE A 249 -16.84 5.12 5.97
CA ILE A 249 -17.32 5.14 7.37
C ILE A 249 -17.31 3.72 7.95
N ASN A 250 -17.81 2.73 7.20
CA ASN A 250 -17.85 1.35 7.65
C ASN A 250 -16.45 0.77 7.85
N ARG A 251 -15.51 1.03 6.93
CA ARG A 251 -14.11 0.58 7.03
C ARG A 251 -13.39 1.25 8.20
N ASN A 252 -13.56 2.55 8.38
CA ASN A 252 -12.97 3.29 9.49
C ASN A 252 -13.50 2.80 10.85
N ASN A 253 -14.81 2.62 10.98
CA ASN A 253 -15.41 2.09 12.20
C ASN A 253 -14.97 0.65 12.49
N ARG A 254 -14.83 -0.18 11.44
CA ARG A 254 -14.32 -1.54 11.56
C ARG A 254 -12.85 -1.56 12.00
N LEU A 255 -12.00 -0.75 11.39
CA LEU A 255 -10.59 -0.60 11.78
C LEU A 255 -10.48 -0.18 13.24
N LYS A 256 -11.27 0.81 13.67
CA LYS A 256 -11.30 1.27 15.07
C LYS A 256 -11.64 0.12 16.03
N LYS A 257 -12.70 -0.64 15.75
CA LYS A 257 -13.09 -1.80 16.57
C LYS A 257 -12.01 -2.88 16.62
N LEU A 258 -11.36 -3.18 15.49
CA LEU A 258 -10.27 -4.16 15.43
C LEU A 258 -9.06 -3.71 16.27
N MET A 259 -8.76 -2.41 16.29
CA MET A 259 -7.70 -1.85 17.14
C MET A 259 -8.05 -1.98 18.62
N GLU A 260 -9.30 -1.67 19.00
CA GLU A 260 -9.78 -1.80 20.39
C GLU A 260 -9.75 -3.26 20.89
N MET A 261 -9.98 -4.23 20.00
CA MET A 261 -9.91 -5.66 20.31
C MET A 261 -8.48 -6.23 20.31
N GLY A 262 -7.46 -5.43 20.00
CA GLY A 262 -6.08 -5.91 19.91
C GLY A 262 -5.86 -6.91 18.77
N ALA A 263 -6.58 -6.77 17.66
CA ALA A 263 -6.46 -7.68 16.52
C ALA A 263 -5.00 -7.73 15.99
N PRO A 264 -4.55 -8.90 15.47
CA PRO A 264 -3.22 -9.03 14.89
C PRO A 264 -2.88 -7.98 13.83
N GLN A 265 -1.61 -7.57 13.77
CA GLN A 265 -1.14 -6.51 12.85
C GLN A 265 -1.44 -6.82 11.38
N VAL A 266 -1.45 -8.09 10.98
CA VAL A 266 -1.80 -8.50 9.60
C VAL A 266 -3.23 -8.09 9.25
N ILE A 267 -4.19 -8.30 10.17
CA ILE A 267 -5.60 -7.94 9.98
C ILE A 267 -5.75 -6.41 9.95
N LEU A 268 -5.09 -5.70 10.86
CA LEU A 268 -5.10 -4.23 10.89
C LEU A 268 -4.51 -3.61 9.62
N ARG A 269 -3.43 -4.19 9.09
CA ARG A 269 -2.79 -3.79 7.83
C ARG A 269 -3.76 -3.95 6.65
N ASN A 270 -4.42 -5.09 6.54
CA ASN A 270 -5.40 -5.31 5.49
C ASN A 270 -6.58 -4.33 5.60
N GLU A 271 -7.10 -4.07 6.81
CA GLU A 271 -8.21 -3.11 6.97
C GLU A 271 -7.76 -1.66 6.65
N ARG A 272 -6.52 -1.27 6.98
CA ARG A 272 -5.94 0.01 6.55
C ARG A 272 -5.83 0.11 5.03
N ARG A 273 -5.41 -0.95 4.33
CA ARG A 273 -5.38 -1.01 2.86
C ARG A 273 -6.79 -0.84 2.28
N MET A 274 -7.77 -1.56 2.81
CA MET A 274 -9.17 -1.46 2.37
C MET A 274 -9.76 -0.07 2.64
N LEU A 275 -9.37 0.59 3.73
CA LEU A 275 -9.75 1.97 4.01
C LEU A 275 -9.12 2.93 2.99
N GLN A 276 -7.83 2.78 2.70
CA GLN A 276 -7.13 3.57 1.68
C GLN A 276 -7.83 3.45 0.32
N GLU A 277 -8.15 2.23 -0.12
CA GLU A 277 -8.86 1.99 -1.38
C GLU A 277 -10.25 2.65 -1.42
N ALA A 278 -10.96 2.65 -0.28
CA ALA A 278 -12.25 3.32 -0.18
C ALA A 278 -12.13 4.85 -0.28
N VAL A 279 -11.09 5.44 0.32
CA VAL A 279 -10.79 6.88 0.23
C VAL A 279 -10.37 7.26 -1.19
N ASP A 280 -9.51 6.44 -1.81
CA ASP A 280 -9.10 6.65 -3.19
C ASP A 280 -10.32 6.67 -4.12
N ALA A 281 -11.23 5.70 -3.98
CA ALA A 281 -12.43 5.62 -4.81
C ALA A 281 -13.38 6.81 -4.59
N LEU A 282 -13.41 7.43 -3.41
CA LEU A 282 -14.16 8.67 -3.20
C LEU A 282 -13.58 9.82 -4.03
N ILE A 283 -12.25 9.95 -4.06
CA ILE A 283 -11.55 11.02 -4.77
C ILE A 283 -11.55 10.77 -6.28
N TYR A 284 -11.13 9.57 -6.68
CA TYR A 284 -10.93 9.15 -8.07
C TYR A 284 -11.16 7.63 -8.22
N ASN A 285 -12.31 7.27 -8.79
CA ASN A 285 -12.69 5.87 -9.03
C ASN A 285 -12.53 5.45 -10.50
N GLU A 286 -12.54 6.39 -11.43
CA GLU A 286 -12.49 6.10 -12.87
C GLU A 286 -11.14 5.47 -13.27
N LYS A 287 -11.14 4.51 -14.19
CA LYS A 287 -9.93 3.92 -14.80
C LYS A 287 -8.98 3.16 -13.84
N LYS A 288 -9.42 2.80 -12.64
CA LYS A 288 -8.69 1.82 -11.82
C LYS A 288 -9.04 0.41 -12.30
N GLU A 289 -8.03 -0.47 -12.41
CA GLU A 289 -8.26 -1.90 -12.70
C GLU A 289 -9.26 -2.51 -11.71
N ASN A 290 -9.17 -2.10 -10.44
CA ASN A 290 -10.06 -2.52 -9.35
C ASN A 290 -11.01 -1.38 -8.92
N SER A 291 -11.74 -0.79 -9.88
CA SER A 291 -12.74 0.24 -9.60
C SER A 291 -13.85 -0.29 -8.67
N ILE A 292 -14.33 0.53 -7.73
CA ILE A 292 -15.47 0.13 -6.88
C ILE A 292 -16.74 0.19 -7.70
N LEU A 293 -17.38 -0.97 -7.86
CA LEU A 293 -18.61 -1.13 -8.62
C LEU A 293 -19.86 -0.96 -7.75
N GLY A 294 -20.92 -0.42 -8.37
CA GLY A 294 -22.27 -0.38 -7.84
C GLY A 294 -23.05 -1.66 -8.10
N ARG A 295 -24.37 -1.62 -7.87
CA ARG A 295 -25.26 -2.79 -8.05
C ARG A 295 -25.37 -3.26 -9.49
N ASP A 296 -25.23 -2.35 -10.45
CA ASP A 296 -25.36 -2.64 -11.88
C ASP A 296 -24.01 -2.99 -12.54
N ASN A 297 -23.00 -3.40 -11.75
CA ASN A 297 -21.61 -3.60 -12.18
C ASN A 297 -20.95 -2.39 -12.86
N ARG A 298 -21.59 -1.20 -12.84
CA ARG A 298 -20.94 0.04 -13.28
C ARG A 298 -20.07 0.62 -12.16
N PRO A 299 -18.94 1.27 -12.49
CA PRO A 299 -18.18 2.06 -11.53
C PRO A 299 -19.03 3.17 -10.90
N LEU A 300 -18.87 3.36 -9.59
CA LEU A 300 -19.48 4.47 -8.86
C LEU A 300 -18.81 5.79 -9.25
N LEU A 301 -19.59 6.86 -9.44
CA LEU A 301 -19.08 8.19 -9.76
C LEU A 301 -18.43 8.88 -8.55
N SER A 302 -17.15 9.19 -8.69
CA SER A 302 -16.29 9.85 -7.70
C SER A 302 -16.42 11.38 -7.68
N LEU A 303 -15.73 12.04 -6.74
CA LEU A 303 -15.69 13.50 -6.64
C LEU A 303 -15.06 14.15 -7.87
N SER A 304 -13.95 13.61 -8.38
CA SER A 304 -13.25 14.15 -9.54
C SER A 304 -14.11 14.10 -10.81
N GLU A 305 -14.82 12.99 -11.04
CA GLU A 305 -15.73 12.81 -12.17
C GLU A 305 -16.93 13.77 -12.13
N ARG A 306 -17.36 14.18 -10.93
CA ARG A 306 -18.40 15.20 -10.79
C ARG A 306 -17.93 16.58 -11.21
N ILE A 307 -16.64 16.86 -11.18
CA ILE A 307 -16.07 18.14 -11.59
C ILE A 307 -15.72 18.11 -13.08
N GLN A 308 -15.08 17.03 -13.54
CA GLN A 308 -14.50 16.88 -14.87
C GLN A 308 -15.47 16.24 -15.88
N GLY A 309 -15.09 16.27 -17.16
CA GLY A 309 -15.85 15.61 -18.24
C GLY A 309 -17.06 16.40 -18.76
N LYS A 310 -17.75 15.81 -19.75
CA LYS A 310 -18.92 16.42 -20.42
C LYS A 310 -20.11 16.62 -19.48
N HIS A 311 -20.31 15.65 -18.57
CA HIS A 311 -21.40 15.67 -17.60
C HIS A 311 -21.00 16.31 -16.26
N GLY A 312 -19.73 16.70 -16.09
CA GLY A 312 -19.21 17.35 -14.90
C GLY A 312 -19.76 18.77 -14.71
N ARG A 313 -19.62 19.26 -13.48
CA ARG A 313 -20.16 20.56 -13.04
C ARG A 313 -19.58 21.73 -13.82
N LEU A 314 -18.29 21.71 -14.18
CA LEU A 314 -17.66 22.79 -14.94
C LEU A 314 -18.35 22.98 -16.30
N ARG A 315 -18.44 21.93 -17.12
CA ARG A 315 -19.01 22.06 -18.47
C ARG A 315 -20.53 22.17 -18.47
N ARG A 316 -21.21 21.36 -17.67
CA ARG A 316 -22.69 21.26 -17.74
C ARG A 316 -23.41 22.36 -16.98
N ASN A 317 -22.83 22.86 -15.89
CA ASN A 317 -23.52 23.74 -14.96
C ASN A 317 -22.90 25.13 -14.85
N LEU A 318 -21.62 25.30 -15.21
CA LEU A 318 -20.95 26.61 -15.16
C LEU A 318 -20.86 27.26 -16.54
N LEU A 319 -20.50 26.51 -17.59
CA LEU A 319 -20.42 27.08 -18.95
C LEU A 319 -21.78 27.25 -19.65
N GLY A 320 -22.74 26.37 -19.35
CA GLY A 320 -24.09 26.43 -19.90
C GLY A 320 -25.11 26.28 -18.79
N ARG A 321 -26.16 27.08 -18.81
CA ARG A 321 -27.30 26.95 -17.89
C ARG A 321 -28.60 27.00 -18.65
N ARG A 322 -29.62 26.37 -18.07
CA ARG A 322 -31.00 26.63 -18.49
C ARG A 322 -31.35 28.04 -18.07
N VAL A 323 -31.94 28.79 -18.97
CA VAL A 323 -32.31 30.19 -18.77
C VAL A 323 -33.83 30.30 -18.87
N ASP A 324 -34.40 31.06 -17.95
CA ASP A 324 -35.81 31.44 -18.01
C ASP A 324 -36.05 32.43 -19.16
N TYR A 325 -37.32 32.67 -19.51
CA TYR A 325 -37.71 33.54 -20.63
C TYR A 325 -37.09 33.11 -21.97
N SER A 326 -37.00 31.80 -22.20
CA SER A 326 -36.50 31.22 -23.45
C SER A 326 -37.48 30.21 -24.04
N GLY A 327 -37.46 30.07 -25.37
CA GLY A 327 -38.35 29.19 -26.11
C GLY A 327 -37.68 28.63 -27.35
N ARG A 328 -38.21 27.52 -27.87
CA ARG A 328 -37.76 26.90 -29.13
C ARG A 328 -38.98 26.53 -29.97
N ALA A 329 -38.91 26.83 -31.26
CA ALA A 329 -39.90 26.43 -32.26
C ALA A 329 -39.20 26.02 -33.56
N VAL A 330 -39.95 25.35 -34.44
CA VAL A 330 -39.50 25.05 -35.80
C VAL A 330 -39.58 26.34 -36.63
N ILE A 331 -38.51 26.63 -37.38
CA ILE A 331 -38.45 27.79 -38.27
C ILE A 331 -39.11 27.48 -39.61
N VAL A 332 -39.90 28.43 -40.13
CA VAL A 332 -40.57 28.33 -41.43
C VAL A 332 -40.33 29.63 -42.20
N VAL A 333 -40.13 29.53 -43.52
CA VAL A 333 -39.89 30.68 -44.39
C VAL A 333 -41.14 31.55 -44.50
N ASN A 334 -40.99 32.87 -44.32
CA ASN A 334 -42.03 33.85 -44.60
C ASN A 334 -41.43 35.02 -45.40
N PRO A 335 -41.62 35.04 -46.73
CA PRO A 335 -40.99 36.03 -47.60
C PRO A 335 -41.52 37.46 -47.43
N LYS A 336 -42.60 37.66 -46.65
CA LYS A 336 -43.18 38.99 -46.40
C LYS A 336 -42.48 39.76 -45.27
N LEU A 337 -41.62 39.11 -44.49
CA LEU A 337 -40.92 39.73 -43.35
C LEU A 337 -39.72 40.56 -43.81
N LYS A 338 -39.49 41.70 -43.15
CA LYS A 338 -38.25 42.48 -43.34
C LYS A 338 -37.08 41.83 -42.59
N LEU A 339 -35.84 42.19 -42.95
CA LEU A 339 -34.62 41.61 -42.36
C LEU A 339 -34.54 41.70 -40.82
N HIS A 340 -35.12 42.74 -40.21
CA HIS A 340 -35.13 42.96 -38.76
C HIS A 340 -36.37 42.36 -38.06
N GLN A 341 -37.21 41.60 -38.76
CA GLN A 341 -38.46 41.07 -38.23
C GLN A 341 -38.41 39.53 -38.15
N CYS A 342 -39.05 38.98 -37.13
CA CYS A 342 -39.32 37.56 -37.03
C CYS A 342 -40.79 37.33 -36.65
N GLY A 343 -41.36 36.21 -37.12
CA GLY A 343 -42.69 35.78 -36.72
C GLY A 343 -42.62 34.92 -35.46
N LEU A 344 -43.31 35.34 -34.39
CA LEU A 344 -43.42 34.56 -33.16
C LEU A 344 -44.82 33.96 -33.03
N PRO A 345 -44.96 32.66 -32.73
CA PRO A 345 -46.26 32.08 -32.41
C PRO A 345 -46.90 32.80 -31.21
N LYS A 346 -48.18 33.16 -31.32
CA LYS A 346 -48.89 33.91 -30.26
C LYS A 346 -48.78 33.25 -28.88
N LYS A 347 -48.91 31.91 -28.81
CA LYS A 347 -48.77 31.15 -27.57
C LYS A 347 -47.37 31.30 -26.94
N MET A 348 -46.32 31.29 -27.78
CA MET A 348 -44.95 31.46 -27.30
C MET A 348 -44.71 32.90 -26.82
N ALA A 349 -45.20 33.90 -27.57
CA ALA A 349 -45.09 35.29 -27.15
C ALA A 349 -45.84 35.54 -25.83
N LEU A 350 -47.02 34.94 -25.64
CA LEU A 350 -47.79 35.06 -24.40
C LEU A 350 -46.98 34.58 -23.18
N GLU A 351 -46.29 33.45 -23.30
CA GLU A 351 -45.48 32.88 -22.21
C GLU A 351 -44.19 33.68 -21.98
N LEU A 352 -43.45 34.02 -23.04
CA LEU A 352 -42.19 34.76 -22.93
C LEU A 352 -42.37 36.15 -22.32
N PHE A 353 -43.50 36.79 -22.60
CA PHE A 353 -43.81 38.14 -22.15
C PHE A 353 -44.86 38.18 -21.01
N GLU A 354 -45.17 37.04 -20.37
CA GLU A 354 -46.20 36.93 -19.31
C GLU A 354 -46.08 38.06 -18.26
N PRO A 355 -44.90 38.38 -17.68
CA PRO A 355 -44.81 39.43 -16.68
C PRO A 355 -45.13 40.83 -17.22
N PHE A 356 -44.79 41.10 -18.48
CA PHE A 356 -45.05 42.39 -19.12
C PHE A 356 -46.52 42.55 -19.47
N ILE A 357 -47.16 41.49 -19.95
CA ILE A 357 -48.59 41.48 -20.29
C ILE A 357 -49.42 41.65 -19.02
N ILE A 358 -49.09 40.95 -17.93
CA ILE A 358 -49.76 41.11 -16.63
C ILE A 358 -49.68 42.56 -16.14
N ARG A 359 -48.50 43.19 -16.27
CA ARG A 359 -48.30 44.59 -15.90
C ARG A 359 -49.20 45.51 -16.72
N GLU A 360 -49.20 45.36 -18.05
CA GLU A 360 -49.99 46.20 -18.95
C GLU A 360 -51.51 46.06 -18.71
N LEU A 361 -51.98 44.83 -18.44
CA LEU A 361 -53.39 44.58 -18.12
C LEU A 361 -53.82 45.28 -16.83
N LYS A 362 -52.93 45.35 -15.84
CA LYS A 362 -53.17 46.06 -14.59
C LYS A 362 -53.16 47.58 -14.80
N ASP A 363 -52.17 48.09 -15.53
CA ASP A 363 -52.00 49.53 -15.77
C ASP A 363 -53.18 50.11 -16.58
N ARG A 364 -53.77 49.31 -17.48
CA ARG A 364 -55.00 49.66 -18.23
C ARG A 364 -56.30 49.44 -17.45
N GLY A 365 -56.23 48.92 -16.22
CA GLY A 365 -57.40 48.67 -15.38
C GLY A 365 -58.26 47.48 -15.79
N HIS A 366 -57.78 46.60 -16.67
CA HIS A 366 -58.52 45.39 -17.06
C HIS A 366 -58.57 44.34 -15.94
N VAL A 367 -57.60 44.36 -15.04
CA VAL A 367 -57.49 43.43 -13.92
C VAL A 367 -56.98 44.13 -12.67
N HIS A 368 -57.53 43.78 -11.49
CA HIS A 368 -57.13 44.37 -10.22
C HIS A 368 -56.01 43.60 -9.50
N THR A 369 -55.81 42.31 -9.82
CA THR A 369 -54.82 41.44 -9.15
C THR A 369 -54.00 40.62 -10.13
N ILE A 370 -52.75 40.32 -9.77
CA ILE A 370 -51.83 39.48 -10.57
C ILE A 370 -52.42 38.08 -10.81
N ARG A 371 -53.14 37.51 -9.82
CA ARG A 371 -53.78 36.20 -9.95
C ARG A 371 -54.92 36.21 -10.97
N SER A 372 -55.66 37.31 -11.07
CA SER A 372 -56.72 37.47 -12.09
C SER A 372 -56.13 37.72 -13.47
N ALA A 373 -54.96 38.36 -13.57
CA ALA A 373 -54.25 38.61 -14.82
C ALA A 373 -53.63 37.35 -15.44
N LYS A 374 -53.33 36.35 -14.61
CA LYS A 374 -52.74 35.07 -15.02
C LYS A 374 -53.78 34.04 -15.51
N LYS A 375 -55.05 34.23 -15.17
CA LYS A 375 -56.18 33.47 -15.72
C LYS A 375 -56.61 34.08 -17.03
#